data_AF-A0A3P1Y127-F1
#
_entry.id   AF-A0A3P1Y127-F1
#
_cell.length_a   1.000
_cell.length_b   1.000
_cell.length_c   1.000
_cell.angle_alpha   90.00
_cell.angle_beta   90.00
_cell.angle_gamma   90.00
#
_symmetry.space_group_name_H-M   'P 1'
#
loop_
_entity.id
_entity.type
_entity.pdbx_description
1 polymer ?
#
loop_
_entity_poly.entity_id
_entity_poly.type
_entity_poly.pdbx_seq_one_letter_code
_entity_poly.pdbx_strand_id
1 'polypeptide(L)'
;MVRAGAGMLLGDLYMSVENILRLFIEGVYKEKIPKDESWHKRLVDAGEEKGLLPPDIEPTLNGMRRFRHRLTHGYGIEMDEALLRENIPEAIRVYEKVETHIKSLFPELNEQL
;
A
#
# COMPACT_ATOMS: atom_id res chain seq x y z
N MET A 1 3.42 18.39 15.35
CA MET A 1 3.48 17.03 15.92
C MET A 1 2.37 16.12 15.39
N VAL A 2 1.07 16.47 15.52
CA VAL A 2 -0.04 15.64 14.97
C VAL A 2 0.09 15.37 13.47
N ARG A 3 0.42 16.39 12.68
CA ARG A 3 0.60 16.25 11.22
C ARG A 3 1.69 15.23 10.88
N ALA A 4 2.90 15.39 11.42
CA ALA A 4 3.99 14.44 11.23
C ALA A 4 3.61 12.99 11.62
N GLY A 5 2.88 12.82 12.73
CA GLY A 5 2.34 11.52 13.13
C GLY A 5 1.35 10.93 12.12
N ALA A 6 0.39 11.72 11.65
CA ALA A 6 -0.58 11.30 10.64
C ALA A 6 0.09 10.92 9.31
N GLY A 7 1.14 11.66 8.91
CA GLY A 7 1.92 11.33 7.71
C GLY A 7 2.63 10.00 7.83
N MET A 8 3.29 9.74 8.96
CA MET A 8 3.94 8.45 9.22
C MET A 8 2.92 7.30 9.17
N LEU A 9 1.78 7.43 9.88
CA LEU A 9 0.73 6.40 9.85
C LEU A 9 0.18 6.14 8.44
N LEU A 10 0.04 7.19 7.63
CA LEU A 10 -0.41 7.07 6.25
C LEU A 10 0.63 6.37 5.35
N GLY A 11 1.92 6.65 5.59
CA GLY A 11 3.02 5.92 4.96
C GLY A 11 3.08 4.45 5.36
N ASP A 12 2.84 4.16 6.64
CA ASP A 12 2.79 2.79 7.17
C ASP A 12 1.60 2.02 6.59
N LEU A 13 0.44 2.65 6.41
CA LEU A 13 -0.72 2.03 5.78
C LEU A 13 -0.42 1.61 4.33
N TYR A 14 0.26 2.47 3.57
CA TYR A 14 0.75 2.12 2.23
C TYR A 14 1.71 0.93 2.26
N MET A 15 2.73 0.98 3.13
CA MET A 15 3.68 -0.12 3.28
C MET A 15 3.00 -1.42 3.70
N SER A 16 1.89 -1.34 4.44
CA SER A 16 1.13 -2.52 4.87
C SER A 16 0.52 -3.25 3.67
N VAL A 17 -0.03 -2.50 2.70
CA VAL A 17 -0.51 -3.06 1.43
C VAL A 17 0.64 -3.73 0.65
N GLU A 18 1.79 -3.07 0.53
CA GLU A 18 2.97 -3.66 -0.12
C GLU A 18 3.45 -4.93 0.60
N ASN A 19 3.46 -4.93 1.92
CA ASN A 19 3.85 -6.09 2.69
C ASN A 19 2.89 -7.27 2.50
N ILE A 20 1.58 -7.03 2.40
CA ILE A 20 0.59 -8.06 2.06
C ILE A 20 0.93 -8.68 0.71
N LEU A 21 1.14 -7.86 -0.33
CA LEU A 21 1.54 -8.35 -1.66
C LEU A 21 2.82 -9.18 -1.58
N ARG A 22 3.83 -8.71 -0.85
CA ARG A 22 5.09 -9.42 -0.67
C ARG A 22 4.88 -10.78 0.00
N LEU A 23 4.06 -10.86 1.04
CA LEU A 23 3.76 -12.12 1.74
C LEU A 23 3.15 -13.15 0.80
N PHE A 24 2.20 -12.75 -0.05
CA PHE A 24 1.64 -13.65 -1.05
C PHE A 24 2.66 -14.00 -2.13
N ILE A 25 3.30 -13.01 -2.76
CA ILE A 25 4.22 -13.24 -3.90
C ILE A 25 5.44 -14.07 -3.49
N GLU A 26 6.15 -13.66 -2.43
CA GLU A 26 7.36 -14.36 -1.99
C GLU A 26 7.04 -15.59 -1.14
N GLY A 27 5.97 -15.53 -0.33
CA GLY A 27 5.63 -16.57 0.63
C GLY A 27 4.76 -17.68 0.03
N VAL A 28 3.72 -17.34 -0.73
CA VAL A 28 2.78 -18.31 -1.33
C VAL A 28 3.23 -18.72 -2.73
N TYR A 29 3.47 -17.76 -3.62
CA TYR A 29 3.87 -18.04 -5.01
C TYR A 29 5.36 -18.36 -5.18
N LYS A 30 6.17 -18.21 -4.12
CA LYS A 30 7.61 -18.49 -4.10
C LYS A 30 8.42 -17.70 -5.15
N GLU A 31 7.92 -16.55 -5.55
CA GLU A 31 8.58 -15.67 -6.51
C GLU A 31 9.36 -14.58 -5.79
N LYS A 32 10.63 -14.35 -6.18
CA LYS A 32 11.47 -13.32 -5.57
C LYS A 32 11.40 -12.03 -6.37
N ILE A 33 11.01 -10.93 -5.72
CA ILE A 33 11.08 -9.60 -6.33
C ILE A 33 12.42 -8.95 -5.95
N PRO A 34 13.26 -8.53 -6.92
CA PRO A 34 14.53 -7.87 -6.60
C PRO A 34 14.29 -6.54 -5.88
N LYS A 35 15.05 -6.30 -4.80
CA LYS A 35 14.95 -5.12 -3.92
C LYS A 35 15.86 -3.99 -4.40
N ASP A 36 15.55 -3.41 -5.55
CA ASP A 36 16.17 -2.17 -6.04
C ASP A 36 15.15 -1.01 -6.03
N GLU A 37 15.48 0.13 -6.62
CA GLU A 37 14.63 1.33 -6.68
C GLU A 37 13.26 1.09 -7.35
N SER A 38 13.18 0.09 -8.22
CA SER A 38 11.95 -0.31 -8.92
C SER A 38 11.15 -1.40 -8.19
N TRP A 39 11.62 -1.86 -7.02
CA TRP A 39 10.99 -2.89 -6.20
C TRP A 39 9.49 -2.65 -5.98
N HIS A 40 9.14 -1.44 -5.57
CA HIS A 40 7.75 -1.03 -5.32
C HIS A 40 6.85 -1.21 -6.55
N LYS A 41 7.33 -0.82 -7.74
CA LYS A 41 6.56 -0.97 -8.97
C LYS A 41 6.40 -2.45 -9.33
N ARG A 42 7.48 -3.21 -9.33
CA ARG A 42 7.43 -4.64 -9.66
C ARG A 42 6.54 -5.43 -8.72
N LEU A 43 6.46 -5.04 -7.46
CA LEU A 43 5.58 -5.67 -6.49
C LEU A 43 4.10 -5.44 -6.81
N VAL A 44 3.72 -4.22 -7.23
CA VAL A 44 2.37 -3.91 -7.71
C VAL A 44 2.07 -4.67 -8.99
N ASP A 45 2.96 -4.58 -10.00
CA ASP A 45 2.79 -5.25 -11.29
C ASP A 45 2.60 -6.77 -11.12
N ALA A 46 3.41 -7.41 -10.27
CA ALA A 46 3.27 -8.84 -9.96
C ALA A 46 1.99 -9.14 -9.16
N GLY A 47 1.54 -8.21 -8.32
CA GLY A 47 0.25 -8.32 -7.62
C GLY A 47 -0.93 -8.30 -8.58
N GLU A 48 -0.91 -7.44 -9.59
CA GLU A 48 -1.92 -7.37 -10.64
C GLU A 48 -1.94 -8.63 -11.50
N GLU A 49 -0.77 -9.09 -11.95
CA GLU A 49 -0.65 -10.31 -12.77
C GLU A 49 -1.24 -11.54 -12.06
N LYS A 50 -1.09 -11.61 -10.74
CA LYS A 50 -1.60 -12.72 -9.91
C LYS A 50 -3.03 -12.49 -9.42
N GLY A 51 -3.66 -11.38 -9.81
CA GLY A 51 -5.01 -11.03 -9.39
C GLY A 51 -5.14 -10.74 -7.90
N LEU A 52 -4.05 -10.42 -7.19
CA LEU A 52 -4.03 -10.09 -5.75
C LEU A 52 -4.52 -8.67 -5.46
N LEU A 53 -4.65 -7.85 -6.51
CA LEU A 53 -5.15 -6.49 -6.42
C LEU A 53 -6.55 -6.39 -7.03
N PRO A 54 -7.47 -5.64 -6.40
CA PRO A 54 -8.75 -5.35 -7.00
C PRO A 54 -8.56 -4.52 -8.29
N PRO A 55 -9.48 -4.61 -9.26
CA PRO A 55 -9.40 -3.81 -10.48
C PRO A 55 -9.38 -2.29 -10.16
N ASP A 56 -8.71 -1.54 -11.04
CA ASP A 56 -8.61 -0.07 -10.99
C ASP A 56 -7.95 0.53 -9.73
N ILE A 57 -7.20 -0.27 -8.96
CA ILE A 57 -6.53 0.20 -7.73
C ILE A 57 -5.14 0.83 -7.99
N GLU A 58 -4.52 0.53 -9.13
CA GLU A 58 -3.18 0.99 -9.51
C GLU A 58 -3.00 2.52 -9.42
N PRO A 59 -3.93 3.36 -9.95
CA PRO A 59 -3.76 4.80 -9.91
C PRO A 59 -3.68 5.34 -8.48
N THR A 60 -4.45 4.75 -7.56
CA THR A 60 -4.46 5.14 -6.15
C THR A 60 -3.21 4.67 -5.42
N LEU A 61 -2.74 3.44 -5.66
CA LEU A 61 -1.47 2.95 -5.13
C LEU A 61 -0.28 3.81 -5.59
N ASN A 62 -0.27 4.21 -6.86
CA ASN A 62 0.71 5.13 -7.41
C ASN A 62 0.64 6.52 -6.74
N GLY A 63 -0.56 7.00 -6.41
CA GLY A 63 -0.77 8.22 -5.62
C GLY A 63 -0.15 8.13 -4.22
N MET A 64 -0.43 7.05 -3.51
CA MET A 64 0.11 6.78 -2.16
C MET A 64 1.63 6.62 -2.18
N ARG A 65 2.19 5.95 -3.21
CA ARG A 65 3.65 5.83 -3.40
C ARG A 65 4.31 7.20 -3.55
N ARG A 66 3.74 8.08 -4.37
CA ARG A 66 4.22 9.46 -4.54
C ARG A 66 4.15 10.23 -3.23
N PHE A 67 3.06 10.09 -2.48
CA PHE A 67 2.92 10.71 -1.16
C PHE A 67 4.01 10.23 -0.19
N ARG A 68 4.25 8.92 -0.10
CA ARG A 68 5.33 8.35 0.72
C ARG A 68 6.71 8.87 0.31
N HIS A 69 6.99 8.94 -0.99
CA HIS A 69 8.26 9.49 -1.47
C HIS A 69 8.47 10.93 -1.00
N ARG A 70 7.41 11.76 -1.02
CA ARG A 70 7.45 13.14 -0.52
C ARG A 70 7.68 13.21 1.00
N LEU A 71 7.08 12.29 1.77
CA LEU A 71 7.32 12.19 3.21
C LEU A 71 8.78 11.84 3.53
N THR A 72 9.36 10.84 2.86
CA THR A 72 10.72 10.36 3.13
C THR A 72 11.80 11.35 2.73
N HIS A 73 11.59 12.16 1.69
CA HIS A 73 12.60 13.08 1.13
C HIS A 73 12.65 14.49 1.75
N GLY A 74 12.05 14.72 2.93
CA GLY A 74 12.45 15.86 3.76
C GLY A 74 11.44 16.98 4.02
N TYR A 75 10.14 16.80 3.76
CA TYR A 75 9.13 17.80 4.15
C TYR A 75 8.45 17.50 5.50
N GLY A 76 9.10 16.74 6.39
CA GLY A 76 8.55 16.40 7.72
C GLY A 76 8.24 17.62 8.61
N ILE A 77 8.73 18.81 8.24
CA ILE A 77 8.53 20.08 8.96
C ILE A 77 7.36 20.90 8.36
N GLU A 78 7.05 20.74 7.07
CA GLU A 78 5.93 21.42 6.37
C GLU A 78 5.00 20.40 5.70
N MET A 79 4.48 19.47 6.47
CA MET A 79 3.38 18.64 5.98
C MET A 79 2.12 19.49 5.79
N ASP A 80 1.71 19.64 4.54
CA ASP A 80 0.48 20.29 4.13
C ASP A 80 -0.74 19.51 4.68
N GLU A 81 -1.55 20.19 5.48
CA GLU A 81 -2.77 19.63 6.05
C GLU A 81 -3.80 19.30 4.98
N ALA A 82 -3.85 20.06 3.89
CA ALA A 82 -4.75 19.79 2.77
C ALA A 82 -4.41 18.44 2.13
N LEU A 83 -3.12 18.19 1.86
CA LEU A 83 -2.66 16.91 1.33
C LEU A 83 -3.01 15.74 2.26
N LEU A 84 -2.88 15.91 3.57
CA LEU A 84 -3.30 14.86 4.51
C LEU A 84 -4.81 14.61 4.45
N ARG A 85 -5.63 15.66 4.48
CA ARG A 85 -7.10 15.53 4.43
C ARG A 85 -7.57 14.86 3.15
N GLU A 86 -6.88 15.10 2.04
CA GLU A 86 -7.16 14.46 0.75
C GLU A 86 -6.73 12.99 0.72
N ASN A 87 -5.56 12.66 1.25
CA ASN A 87 -4.97 11.31 1.09
C ASN A 87 -5.42 10.31 2.18
N ILE A 88 -5.81 10.77 3.38
CA ILE A 88 -6.23 9.86 4.47
C ILE A 88 -7.45 9.00 4.05
N PRO A 89 -8.56 9.58 3.55
CA PRO A 89 -9.72 8.77 3.17
C PRO A 89 -9.41 7.83 2.01
N GLU A 90 -8.59 8.25 1.05
CA GLU A 90 -8.17 7.41 -0.07
C GLU A 90 -7.36 6.20 0.39
N ALA A 91 -6.42 6.39 1.31
CA ALA A 91 -5.60 5.29 1.82
C ALA A 91 -6.39 4.28 2.64
N ILE A 92 -7.34 4.73 3.46
CA ILE A 92 -8.26 3.84 4.18
C ILE A 92 -9.09 3.03 3.17
N ARG A 93 -9.68 3.70 2.17
CA ARG A 93 -10.45 3.04 1.11
C ARG A 93 -9.62 2.00 0.35
N VAL A 94 -8.36 2.29 0.03
CA VAL A 94 -7.46 1.35 -0.65
C VAL A 94 -7.21 0.13 0.21
N TYR A 95 -6.88 0.35 1.49
CA TYR A 95 -6.63 -0.75 2.40
C TYR A 95 -7.85 -1.66 2.53
N GLU A 96 -9.03 -1.09 2.77
CA GLU A 96 -10.29 -1.85 2.88
C GLU A 96 -10.61 -2.63 1.61
N LYS A 97 -10.39 -2.03 0.43
CA LYS A 97 -10.57 -2.70 -0.86
C LYS A 97 -9.62 -3.86 -1.05
N VAL A 98 -8.33 -3.66 -0.76
CA VAL A 98 -7.32 -4.73 -0.87
C VAL A 98 -7.61 -5.83 0.14
N GLU A 99 -7.94 -5.50 1.38
CA GLU A 99 -8.31 -6.47 2.41
C GLU A 99 -9.51 -7.32 1.99
N THR A 100 -10.59 -6.66 1.56
CA THR A 100 -11.81 -7.33 1.10
C THR A 100 -11.51 -8.24 -0.09
N HIS A 101 -10.72 -7.76 -1.05
CA HIS A 101 -10.33 -8.52 -2.23
C HIS A 101 -9.52 -9.76 -1.85
N ILE A 102 -8.48 -9.61 -1.01
CA ILE A 102 -7.66 -10.73 -0.52
C ILE A 102 -8.52 -11.74 0.24
N LYS A 103 -9.40 -11.29 1.14
CA LYS A 103 -10.33 -12.18 1.87
C LYS A 103 -11.31 -12.92 0.95
N SER A 104 -11.65 -12.35 -0.20
CA SER A 104 -12.48 -13.03 -1.21
C SER A 104 -11.71 -14.11 -1.97
N LEU A 105 -10.40 -13.92 -2.18
CA LEU A 105 -9.52 -14.89 -2.83
C LEU A 105 -9.10 -16.02 -1.90
N PHE A 106 -8.95 -15.71 -0.61
CA PHE A 106 -8.50 -16.62 0.45
C PHE A 106 -9.50 -16.62 1.61
N PRO A 107 -10.68 -17.26 1.46
CA PRO A 107 -11.74 -17.25 2.46
C PRO A 107 -11.33 -17.78 3.83
N GLU A 108 -10.32 -18.65 3.89
CA GLU A 108 -9.75 -19.22 5.12
C GLU A 108 -9.18 -18.14 6.07
N LEU A 109 -8.83 -16.97 5.56
CA LEU A 109 -8.36 -15.84 6.38
C LEU A 109 -9.47 -15.21 7.23
N ASN A 110 -10.74 -15.51 6.93
CA ASN A 110 -11.88 -14.98 7.68
C ASN A 110 -12.12 -15.73 9.01
N GLU A 111 -11.49 -16.88 9.21
CA GLU A 111 -11.71 -17.73 10.40
C GLU A 111 -10.69 -17.49 11.52
N GLN A 112 -9.73 -16.56 11.34
CA GLN A 112 -8.56 -16.39 12.23
C GLN A 112 -8.41 -15.01 12.88
N LEU A 113 -9.44 -14.17 12.85
CA LEU A 113 -9.52 -12.90 13.61
C LEU A 113 -10.89 -12.77 14.28
#